data_AF-A8WIA7-F1
#
_entry.id   AF-A8WIA7-F1
#
_cell.length_a   1.000
_cell.length_b   1.000
_cell.length_c   1.000
_cell.angle_alpha   90.00
_cell.angle_beta   90.00
_cell.angle_gamma   90.00
#
_symmetry.space_group_name_H-M   'P 1'
#
loop_
_entity.id
_entity.type
_entity.pdbx_description
1 polymer ?
#
loop_
_entity_poly.entity_id
_entity_poly.type
_entity_poly.pdbx_seq_one_letter_code
_entity_poly.pdbx_strand_id
1 'polypeptide(L)' 'MMKLFFNTLFFFFILFLSENSAYSLSNYQIKEICQKKTTRSTCIKKLKLRKLNLLQGNKIEIPVIPFNK' A
#
# COMPACT_ATOMS: atom_id res chain seq x y z
N MET A 1 25.34 22.74 -18.11
CA MET A 1 24.05 22.17 -18.56
C MET A 1 23.72 20.83 -17.88
N MET A 2 24.60 19.83 -17.88
CA MET A 2 24.35 18.49 -17.31
C MET A 2 23.94 18.47 -15.83
N LYS A 3 24.50 19.35 -15.00
CA LYS A 3 24.22 19.42 -13.55
C LYS A 3 22.76 19.70 -13.22
N LEU A 4 22.08 20.51 -14.04
CA LEU A 4 20.65 20.82 -13.87
C LEU A 4 19.79 19.61 -14.25
N PHE A 5 20.17 18.91 -15.32
CA PHE A 5 19.47 17.72 -15.82
C PHE A 5 19.54 16.55 -14.84
N PHE A 6 20.70 16.34 -14.19
CA PHE A 6 20.86 15.33 -13.14
C PHE A 6 20.00 15.62 -11.91
N ASN A 7 19.93 16.89 -11.48
CA ASN A 7 19.13 17.27 -10.32
C ASN A 7 17.62 17.11 -10.58
N THR A 8 17.13 17.46 -11.77
CA THR A 8 15.74 17.22 -12.13
C THR A 8 15.43 15.73 -12.22
N LEU A 9 16.31 14.92 -12.82
CA LEU A 9 16.12 13.47 -12.90
C LEU A 9 16.05 12.82 -11.51
N PHE A 10 16.92 13.27 -10.60
CA PHE A 10 16.94 12.80 -9.21
C PHE A 10 15.66 13.18 -8.45
N PHE A 11 15.16 14.40 -8.67
CA PHE A 11 13.89 14.85 -8.09
C PHE A 11 12.70 14.02 -8.57
N PHE A 12 12.61 13.72 -9.86
CA PHE A 12 11.57 12.83 -10.40
C PHE A 12 11.69 11.39 -9.88
N PHE A 13 12.92 10.90 -9.68
CA PHE A 13 13.16 9.57 -9.11
C PHE A 13 12.66 9.46 -7.66
N ILE A 14 12.87 10.49 -6.84
CA ILE A 14 12.35 10.55 -5.47
C ILE A 14 10.81 10.57 -5.46
N LEU A 15 10.18 11.33 -6.36
CA LEU A 15 8.72 11.36 -6.48
C LEU A 15 8.16 9.99 -6.87
N PHE A 16 8.79 9.30 -7.83
CA PHE A 16 8.38 7.97 -8.26
C PHE A 16 8.50 6.91 -7.14
N LEU A 17 9.52 7.01 -6.29
CA LEU A 17 9.66 6.12 -5.13
C LEU A 17 8.59 6.37 -4.06
N SER A 18 8.10 7.61 -3.94
CA SER A 18 7.06 7.98 -2.96
C SER A 18 5.70 7.37 -3.28
N GLU A 19 5.34 7.23 -4.57
CA GLU A 19 4.06 6.65 -5.01
C GLU A 19 3.85 5.20 -4.56
N ASN A 20 4.92 4.42 -4.36
CA ASN A 20 4.81 3.02 -3.98
C ASN A 20 4.36 2.78 -2.52
N SER A 21 4.38 3.81 -1.68
CA SER A 21 3.92 3.71 -0.29
C SER A 21 2.39 3.63 -0.15
N ALA A 22 1.64 4.01 -1.19
CA ALA A 22 0.17 4.01 -1.19
C ALA A 22 -0.47 2.64 -1.45
N TYR A 23 0.32 1.60 -1.76
CA TYR A 23 -0.17 0.22 -1.86
C TYR A 23 -0.28 -0.41 -0.48
N SER A 24 -1.18 0.12 0.34
CA SER A 24 -1.31 -0.15 1.77
C SER A 24 -1.41 -1.63 2.19
N LEU A 25 -1.80 -2.53 1.27
CA LEU A 25 -1.74 -3.98 1.46
C LEU A 25 -1.45 -4.71 0.15
N SER A 26 -0.38 -5.51 0.15
CA SER A 26 -0.13 -6.52 -0.88
C SER A 26 -1.06 -7.73 -0.73
N ASN A 27 -1.26 -8.51 -1.80
CA ASN A 27 -2.04 -9.76 -1.73
C ASN A 27 -1.44 -10.75 -0.72
N TYR A 28 -0.12 -10.71 -0.52
CA TYR A 28 0.59 -11.50 0.47
C TYR A 28 0.19 -11.08 1.90
N GLN A 29 0.26 -9.78 2.22
CA GLN A 29 -0.13 -9.25 3.53
C GLN A 29 -1.62 -9.52 3.83
N ILE A 30 -2.50 -9.40 2.83
CA ILE A 30 -3.94 -9.77 2.98
C ILE A 30 -4.07 -11.24 3.37
N LYS A 31 -3.33 -12.15 2.72
CA LYS A 31 -3.37 -13.58 3.04
C LYS A 31 -2.86 -13.82 4.46
N GLU A 32 -1.77 -13.19 4.85
CA GLU A 32 -1.16 -13.33 6.18
C GLU A 32 -2.08 -12.83 7.31
N ILE A 33 -2.66 -11.62 7.17
CA ILE A 33 -3.62 -11.06 8.14
C ILE A 33 -4.86 -11.95 8.27
N CYS A 34 -5.37 -12.45 7.15
CA CYS A 34 -6.57 -13.29 7.15
C CYS A 34 -6.32 -14.75 7.50
N GLN A 35 -5.06 -15.20 7.58
CA GLN A 35 -4.72 -16.58 7.94
C GLN A 35 -5.09 -16.92 9.39
N LYS A 36 -5.03 -15.93 10.29
CA LYS A 36 -5.35 -16.09 11.72
C LYS A 36 -6.84 -15.92 12.05
N LYS A 37 -7.70 -15.66 11.05
CA LYS A 37 -9.14 -15.43 11.24
C LYS A 37 -9.94 -16.70 10.95
N THR A 38 -10.94 -17.00 11.78
CA THR A 38 -11.89 -18.11 11.60
C THR A 38 -12.61 -18.06 10.24
N THR A 39 -12.93 -16.86 9.74
CA THR A 39 -13.56 -16.66 8.42
C THR A 39 -12.59 -16.04 7.41
N ARG A 40 -11.65 -16.84 6.91
CA ARG A 40 -10.60 -16.40 5.97
C ARG A 40 -11.17 -15.75 4.70
N SER A 41 -12.17 -16.35 4.07
CA SER A 41 -12.78 -15.86 2.83
C SER A 41 -13.43 -14.47 3.00
N THR A 42 -14.21 -14.29 4.06
CA THR A 42 -14.86 -13.02 4.42
C THR A 42 -13.83 -11.94 4.74
N CYS A 43 -12.76 -12.30 5.46
CA CYS A 43 -11.65 -11.39 5.75
C CYS A 43 -10.98 -10.89 4.46
N ILE A 44 -10.67 -11.80 3.53
CA ILE A 44 -10.05 -11.45 2.24
C ILE A 44 -10.97 -10.53 1.44
N LYS A 45 -12.27 -10.85 1.35
CA LYS A 45 -13.25 -10.01 0.65
C LYS A 45 -13.32 -8.59 1.24
N LYS A 46 -13.38 -8.48 2.56
CA LYS A 46 -13.44 -7.19 3.27
C LYS A 46 -12.19 -6.34 3.03
N LEU A 47 -11.00 -6.94 3.08
CA LEU A 47 -9.74 -6.23 2.81
C LEU A 47 -9.60 -5.83 1.34
N LYS A 48 -10.03 -6.67 0.40
CA LYS A 48 -10.06 -6.30 -1.03
C LYS A 48 -11.02 -5.14 -1.30
N LEU A 49 -12.22 -5.15 -0.70
CA LEU A 49 -13.17 -4.06 -0.82
C LEU A 49 -12.62 -2.75 -0.23
N ARG A 50 -11.99 -2.83 0.95
CA ARG A 50 -11.28 -1.69 1.56
C ARG A 50 -10.18 -1.13 0.64
N LYS A 51 -9.39 -1.99 0.01
CA LYS A 51 -8.37 -1.58 -0.96
C LYS A 51 -8.96 -0.85 -2.17
N LEU A 52 -10.08 -1.34 -2.71
CA LEU A 52 -10.78 -0.66 -3.81
C LEU A 52 -11.28 0.73 -3.37
N ASN A 53 -11.86 0.83 -2.17
CA ASN A 53 -12.32 2.11 -1.64
C ASN A 53 -11.17 3.11 -1.46
N LEU A 54 -9.96 2.67 -1.06
CA LEU A 54 -8.77 3.54 -1.01
C LEU A 54 -8.38 4.08 -2.37
N LEU A 55 -8.35 3.21 -3.38
CA LEU A 55 -7.99 3.61 -4.75
C LEU A 55 -8.99 4.63 -5.33
N GLN A 56 -10.22 4.62 -4.83
CA GLN A 56 -11.25 5.60 -5.16
C GLN A 56 -11.16 6.91 -4.35
N GLY A 57 -10.19 7.04 -3.44
CA GLY A 57 -10.00 8.23 -2.61
C GLY A 57 -10.86 8.26 -1.33
N ASN A 58 -11.54 7.16 -0.99
CA ASN A 58 -12.32 7.10 0.25
C ASN A 58 -11.40 6.93 1.47
N LYS A 59 -11.66 7.70 2.53
CA LYS A 59 -11.01 7.51 3.83
C LYS A 59 -11.44 6.17 4.42
N ILE A 60 -10.50 5.27 4.70
CA ILE A 60 -10.77 4.01 5.38
C ILE A 60 -9.71 3.69 6.43
N GLU A 61 -10.10 2.93 7.45
CA GLU A 61 -9.16 2.33 8.41
C GLU A 61 -8.53 1.07 7.83
N ILE A 62 -7.20 1.05 7.79
CA ILE A 62 -6.41 -0.05 7.26
C ILE A 62 -5.72 -0.75 8.42
N PRO A 63 -5.92 -2.06 8.60
CA PRO A 63 -5.14 -2.80 9.58
C PRO A 63 -3.69 -2.87 9.12
N VAL A 64 -2.80 -2.21 9.87
CA VAL A 64 -1.36 -2.25 9.64
C VAL A 64 -0.76 -3.35 10.51
N ILE A 65 0.12 -4.16 9.95
CA ILE A 65 0.96 -5.06 10.75
C ILE A 65 2.13 -4.19 11.25
N PRO A 66 2.25 -3.92 12.57
CA PRO A 66 3.34 -3.13 13.08
C PRO A 66 4.67 -3.84 12.80
N PHE A 67 5.67 -3.07 12.36
CA PHE A 67 6.98 -3.59 11.98
C PHE A 67 7.76 -4.13 13.19
N ASN A 68 7.52 -3.57 14.39
CA ASN A 68 8.07 -4.04 15.66
C ASN A 68 6.92 -4.34 16.65
N LYS A 69 7.03 -5.45 17.37
CA LYS A 69 6.16 -5.81 18.49
C LYS A 69 6.51 -5.04 19.74
#